data_AF-A0A820AE11-F1
#
_entry.id   AF-A0A820AE11-F1
#
_cell.length_a   1.000
_cell.length_b   1.000
_cell.length_c   1.000
_cell.angle_alpha   90.00
_cell.angle_beta   90.00
_cell.angle_gamma   90.00
#
_symmetry.space_group_name_H-M   'P 1'
#
loop_
_entity.id
_entity.type
_entity.pdbx_description
1 polymer ?
#
loop_
_entity_poly.entity_id
_entity_poly.type
_entity_poly.pdbx_seq_one_letter_code
_entity_poly.pdbx_strand_id
1 'polypeptide(L)'
;AIPLPIIASNPHFLAADRSVQDAIIGLMPDEMLHRSYIDIEPMTGIVMNGSRRMQFNLNVINDSKISGVSHVKSLVYPMIWVNEHAEIDKPNADIFHKKVFRPLTVLSVFKYTFLAFGIVLLITVIALVTIYQYKKNLTVVVVESESTVDETTPLISE
;
A
#
# COMPACT_ATOMS: atom_id res chain seq x y z
N ALA A 1 -33.99 4.00 29.13
CA ALA A 1 -33.28 2.75 28.82
C ALA A 1 -32.12 2.62 29.79
N ILE A 2 -31.99 1.50 30.50
CA ILE A 2 -30.79 1.23 31.31
C ILE A 2 -29.72 0.76 30.32
N PRO A 3 -28.56 1.42 30.21
CA PRO A 3 -27.49 0.95 29.34
C PRO A 3 -27.05 -0.45 29.79
N LEU A 4 -27.05 -1.40 28.87
CA LEU A 4 -26.58 -2.76 29.17
C LEU A 4 -25.06 -2.72 29.37
N PRO A 5 -24.53 -3.27 30.48
CA PRO A 5 -23.11 -3.20 30.81
C PRO A 5 -22.31 -4.25 30.01
N ILE A 6 -22.35 -4.17 28.68
CA ILE A 6 -21.70 -5.11 27.77
C ILE A 6 -20.30 -4.61 27.40
N ILE A 7 -19.29 -5.48 27.54
CA ILE A 7 -17.90 -5.23 27.18
C ILE A 7 -17.49 -6.17 26.05
N ALA A 8 -16.85 -5.64 25.01
CA ALA A 8 -16.25 -6.45 23.96
C ALA A 8 -14.79 -6.79 24.30
N SER A 9 -14.37 -8.03 24.01
CA SER A 9 -12.98 -8.47 24.11
C SER A 9 -12.65 -9.45 22.97
N ASN A 10 -11.39 -9.90 22.89
CA ASN A 10 -11.08 -11.09 22.12
C ASN A 10 -11.65 -12.35 22.83
N PRO A 11 -11.87 -13.45 22.08
CA PRO A 11 -12.25 -14.72 22.68
C PRO A 11 -11.27 -15.15 23.78
N HIS A 12 -11.83 -15.72 24.84
CA HIS A 12 -11.12 -16.13 26.04
C HIS A 12 -10.26 -15.03 26.68
N PHE A 13 -10.64 -13.75 26.46
CA PHE A 13 -9.86 -12.59 26.90
C PHE A 13 -8.41 -12.62 26.40
N LEU A 14 -8.20 -13.12 25.17
CA LEU A 14 -6.89 -13.10 24.53
C LEU A 14 -6.32 -11.68 24.50
N ALA A 15 -5.06 -11.52 24.92
CA ALA A 15 -4.36 -10.25 25.08
C ALA A 15 -4.91 -9.28 26.14
N ALA A 16 -5.87 -9.70 26.97
CA ALA A 16 -6.25 -8.94 28.17
C ALA A 16 -5.23 -9.15 29.31
N ASP A 17 -5.34 -8.31 30.34
CA ASP A 17 -4.54 -8.45 31.56
C ASP A 17 -4.80 -9.80 32.26
N ARG A 18 -3.76 -10.36 32.90
CA ARG A 18 -3.84 -11.64 33.60
C ARG A 18 -4.90 -11.66 34.70
N SER A 19 -5.12 -10.54 35.39
CA SER A 19 -6.15 -10.45 36.43
C SER A 19 -7.56 -10.74 35.91
N VAL A 20 -7.85 -10.45 34.64
CA VAL A 20 -9.15 -10.75 34.00
C VAL A 20 -9.24 -12.22 33.61
N GLN A 21 -8.15 -12.80 33.09
CA GLN A 21 -8.10 -14.20 32.71
C GLN A 21 -8.17 -15.13 33.94
N ASP A 22 -7.45 -14.79 35.00
CA ASP A 22 -7.37 -15.61 36.22
C ASP A 22 -8.64 -15.53 37.07
N ALA A 23 -9.50 -14.54 36.81
CA ALA A 23 -10.77 -14.38 37.51
C ALA A 23 -11.82 -15.44 37.11
N ILE A 24 -11.61 -16.15 35.99
CA ILE A 24 -12.60 -17.08 35.41
C ILE A 24 -11.94 -18.42 35.11
N ILE A 25 -12.51 -19.48 35.68
CA ILE A 25 -12.08 -20.85 35.42
C ILE A 25 -12.62 -21.31 34.06
N GLY A 26 -11.77 -21.97 33.26
CA GLY A 26 -12.14 -22.54 31.96
C GLY A 26 -11.79 -21.67 30.75
N LEU A 27 -11.11 -20.55 30.95
CA LEU A 27 -10.55 -19.78 29.83
C LEU A 27 -9.30 -20.48 29.27
N MET A 28 -9.23 -20.62 27.94
CA MET A 28 -8.09 -21.17 27.22
C MET A 28 -7.70 -20.20 26.09
N PRO A 29 -7.09 -19.05 26.40
CA PRO A 29 -6.63 -18.11 25.38
C PRO A 29 -5.54 -18.79 24.52
N ASP A 30 -5.75 -18.77 23.21
CA ASP A 30 -4.87 -19.40 22.22
C ASP A 30 -4.75 -18.42 21.04
N GLU A 31 -3.52 -18.07 20.67
CA GLU A 31 -3.32 -17.07 19.62
C GLU A 31 -3.76 -17.56 18.24
N MET A 32 -3.63 -18.85 17.93
CA MET A 32 -4.01 -19.40 16.64
C MET A 32 -5.53 -19.47 16.49
N LEU A 33 -6.23 -19.82 17.56
CA LEU A 33 -7.69 -20.00 17.54
C LEU A 33 -8.47 -18.71 17.79
N HIS A 34 -7.92 -17.78 18.59
CA HIS A 34 -8.69 -16.65 19.13
C HIS A 34 -8.25 -15.27 18.61
N ARG A 35 -7.15 -15.17 17.86
CA ARG A 35 -6.71 -13.90 17.26
C ARG A 35 -7.60 -13.49 16.09
N SER A 36 -7.93 -12.22 15.96
CA SER A 36 -8.52 -11.68 14.73
C SER A 36 -7.43 -11.33 13.72
N TYR A 37 -7.63 -11.64 12.44
CA TYR A 37 -6.70 -11.28 11.37
C TYR A 37 -7.46 -10.83 10.12
N ILE A 38 -6.79 -10.00 9.31
CA ILE A 38 -7.30 -9.49 8.05
C ILE A 38 -6.11 -9.47 7.07
N ASP A 39 -6.22 -10.24 6.00
CA ASP A 39 -5.26 -10.29 4.92
C ASP A 39 -5.72 -9.33 3.81
N ILE A 40 -4.94 -8.27 3.61
CA ILE A 40 -5.27 -7.18 2.68
C ILE A 40 -4.29 -7.20 1.52
N GLU A 41 -4.82 -7.08 0.29
CA GLU A 41 -3.97 -6.90 -0.89
C GLU A 41 -3.38 -5.48 -0.90
N PRO A 42 -2.04 -5.34 -0.94
CA PRO A 42 -1.37 -4.06 -0.66
C PRO A 42 -1.61 -2.96 -1.71
N MET A 43 -1.88 -3.31 -2.97
CA MET A 43 -2.06 -2.31 -4.03
C MET A 43 -3.48 -1.73 -4.08
N THR A 44 -4.49 -2.55 -3.79
CA THR A 44 -5.93 -2.21 -3.92
C THR A 44 -6.64 -2.03 -2.60
N GLY A 45 -6.10 -2.52 -1.49
CA GLY A 45 -6.73 -2.47 -0.17
C GLY A 45 -7.90 -3.44 -0.01
N ILE A 46 -8.11 -4.37 -0.94
CA ILE A 46 -9.19 -5.36 -0.85
C ILE A 46 -8.81 -6.46 0.15
N VAL A 47 -9.75 -6.83 1.01
CA VAL A 47 -9.62 -7.96 1.95
C VAL A 47 -9.76 -9.27 1.18
N MET A 48 -8.72 -10.09 1.19
CA MET A 48 -8.67 -11.37 0.48
C MET A 48 -9.15 -12.52 1.38
N ASN A 49 -8.80 -12.44 2.65
CA ASN A 49 -9.15 -13.39 3.70
C ASN A 49 -9.20 -12.65 5.02
N GLY A 50 -10.12 -12.99 5.89
CA GLY A 50 -10.24 -12.39 7.20
C GLY A 50 -11.03 -13.26 8.15
N SER A 51 -10.64 -13.19 9.42
CA SER A 51 -11.43 -13.75 10.52
C SER A 51 -11.47 -12.72 11.63
N ARG A 52 -12.67 -12.18 11.86
CA ARG A 52 -12.96 -11.27 12.95
C ARG A 52 -13.62 -12.06 14.07
N ARG A 53 -12.92 -12.16 15.19
CA ARG A 53 -13.34 -12.88 16.37
C ARG A 53 -13.60 -11.89 17.50
N MET A 54 -14.81 -11.94 18.06
CA MET A 54 -15.21 -11.01 19.13
C MET A 54 -15.96 -11.77 20.21
N GLN A 55 -15.69 -11.43 21.46
CA GLN A 55 -16.37 -11.93 22.64
C GLN A 55 -17.18 -10.81 23.29
N PHE A 56 -18.44 -11.10 23.58
CA PHE A 56 -19.33 -10.22 24.34
C PHE A 56 -19.36 -10.69 25.79
N ASN A 57 -19.14 -9.75 26.69
CA ASN A 57 -19.02 -9.99 28.12
C ASN A 57 -19.98 -9.08 28.87
N LEU A 58 -20.43 -9.52 30.04
CA LEU A 58 -21.22 -8.74 30.97
C LEU A 58 -20.34 -8.20 32.09
N ASN A 59 -20.30 -6.89 32.29
CA ASN A 59 -19.63 -6.30 33.45
C ASN A 59 -20.53 -6.41 34.68
N VAL A 60 -20.22 -7.37 35.55
CA VAL A 60 -20.94 -7.61 36.79
C VAL A 60 -20.25 -6.80 37.89
N ILE A 61 -21.00 -5.90 38.51
CA ILE A 61 -20.53 -5.08 39.64
C ILE A 61 -21.28 -5.54 40.88
N ASN A 62 -20.55 -5.85 41.95
CA ASN A 62 -21.14 -6.06 43.26
C ASN A 62 -21.76 -4.74 43.75
N ASP A 63 -23.06 -4.75 43.96
CA ASP A 63 -23.79 -3.64 44.59
C ASP A 63 -24.67 -4.20 45.70
N SER A 64 -24.43 -3.74 46.93
CA SER A 64 -25.21 -4.14 48.11
C SER A 64 -26.68 -3.73 48.02
N LYS A 65 -27.03 -2.77 47.16
CA LYS A 65 -28.40 -2.34 46.89
C LYS A 65 -29.16 -3.29 45.96
N ILE A 66 -28.45 -4.15 45.21
CA ILE A 66 -29.05 -5.07 44.25
C ILE A 66 -28.89 -6.49 44.77
N SER A 67 -29.98 -7.06 45.30
CA SER A 67 -29.99 -8.38 45.95
C SER A 67 -29.43 -9.52 45.09
N GLY A 68 -29.55 -9.43 43.76
CA GLY A 68 -29.06 -10.44 42.81
C GLY A 68 -27.55 -10.45 42.60
N VAL A 69 -26.83 -9.34 42.85
CA VAL A 69 -25.37 -9.22 42.65
C VAL A 69 -24.61 -8.88 43.93
N SER A 70 -25.30 -8.67 45.05
CA SER A 70 -24.69 -8.31 46.34
C SER A 70 -23.73 -9.37 46.89
N HIS A 71 -23.86 -10.62 46.46
CA HIS A 71 -22.96 -11.73 46.85
C HIS A 71 -22.03 -12.19 45.72
N VAL A 72 -22.08 -11.54 44.55
CA VAL A 72 -21.27 -11.90 43.39
C VAL A 72 -20.03 -11.02 43.35
N LYS A 73 -18.85 -11.58 43.13
CA LYS A 73 -17.63 -10.79 42.97
C LYS A 73 -17.72 -9.94 41.70
N SER A 74 -17.30 -8.68 41.77
CA SER A 74 -17.21 -7.83 40.58
C SER A 74 -16.22 -8.42 39.57
N LEU A 75 -16.70 -8.73 38.36
CA LEU A 75 -15.89 -9.33 37.29
C LEU A 75 -16.55 -9.12 35.92
N VAL A 76 -15.77 -9.32 34.85
CA VAL A 76 -16.25 -9.26 33.47
C VAL A 76 -16.57 -10.68 33.01
N TYR A 77 -17.86 -11.04 32.97
CA TYR A 77 -18.31 -12.41 32.74
C TYR A 77 -18.49 -12.69 31.23
N PRO A 78 -17.81 -13.69 30.64
CA PRO A 78 -17.92 -14.01 29.23
C PRO A 78 -19.25 -14.68 28.93
N MET A 79 -19.97 -14.17 27.93
CA MET A 79 -21.28 -14.68 27.55
C MET A 79 -21.19 -15.56 26.30
N ILE A 80 -20.72 -14.95 25.21
CA ILE A 80 -20.63 -15.59 23.89
C ILE A 80 -19.48 -14.97 23.12
N TRP A 81 -18.84 -15.77 22.29
CA TRP A 81 -17.94 -15.27 21.26
C TRP A 81 -18.42 -15.70 19.88
N VAL A 82 -18.14 -14.86 18.89
CA VAL A 82 -18.53 -15.05 17.51
C VAL A 82 -17.31 -15.00 16.63
N ASN A 83 -17.30 -15.83 15.59
CA ASN A 83 -16.32 -15.81 14.51
C ASN A 83 -17.01 -15.43 13.22
N GLU A 84 -16.68 -14.24 12.72
CA GLU A 84 -17.05 -13.80 11.39
C GLU A 84 -15.87 -14.07 10.46
N HIS A 85 -16.04 -15.02 9.54
CA HIS A 85 -15.02 -15.40 8.58
C HIS A 85 -15.44 -14.99 7.17
N ALA A 86 -14.52 -14.38 6.44
CA ALA A 86 -14.70 -13.98 5.05
C ALA A 86 -13.47 -14.38 4.24
N GLU A 87 -13.67 -15.15 3.18
CA GLU A 87 -12.63 -15.54 2.23
C GLU A 87 -13.14 -15.27 0.81
N ILE A 88 -12.27 -14.77 -0.07
CA ILE A 88 -12.62 -14.61 -1.48
C ILE A 88 -12.64 -15.98 -2.17
N ASP A 89 -13.79 -16.32 -2.76
CA ASP A 89 -13.90 -17.51 -3.60
C ASP A 89 -12.93 -17.48 -4.80
N LYS A 90 -12.40 -18.64 -5.19
CA LYS A 90 -11.47 -18.80 -6.32
C LYS A 90 -11.89 -18.08 -7.62
N PRO A 91 -13.17 -18.16 -8.07
CA PRO A 91 -13.60 -17.47 -9.29
C PRO A 91 -13.53 -15.95 -9.15
N ASN A 92 -13.80 -15.42 -7.95
CA ASN A 92 -13.73 -13.99 -7.66
C ASN A 92 -12.27 -13.51 -7.57
N ALA A 93 -11.37 -14.36 -7.05
CA ALA A 93 -9.93 -14.09 -7.05
C ALA A 93 -9.36 -13.99 -8.48
N ASP A 94 -9.80 -14.85 -9.40
CA ASP A 94 -9.38 -14.80 -10.80
C ASP A 94 -9.88 -13.53 -11.52
N ILE A 95 -11.11 -13.11 -11.22
CA ILE A 95 -11.68 -11.85 -11.75
C ILE A 95 -10.88 -10.66 -11.21
N PHE A 96 -10.56 -10.65 -9.91
CA PHE A 96 -9.71 -9.64 -9.30
C PHE A 96 -8.35 -9.58 -9.98
N HIS A 97 -7.68 -10.72 -10.17
CA HIS A 97 -6.38 -10.77 -10.82
C HIS A 97 -6.41 -10.19 -12.24
N LYS A 98 -7.42 -10.56 -13.04
CA LYS A 98 -7.60 -10.05 -14.41
C LYS A 98 -7.92 -8.56 -14.47
N LYS A 99 -8.72 -8.04 -13.54
CA LYS A 99 -9.16 -6.63 -13.55
C LYS A 99 -8.16 -5.66 -12.94
N VAL A 100 -7.33 -6.12 -12.01
CA VAL A 100 -6.43 -5.24 -11.25
C VAL A 100 -5.00 -5.32 -11.77
N PHE A 101 -4.42 -6.52 -11.85
CA PHE A 101 -3.00 -6.64 -12.20
C PHE A 101 -2.74 -6.34 -13.67
N ARG A 102 -3.62 -6.74 -14.59
CA ARG A 102 -3.43 -6.46 -16.02
C ARG A 102 -3.30 -4.98 -16.36
N PRO A 103 -4.24 -4.08 -15.98
CA PRO A 103 -4.09 -2.67 -16.33
C PRO A 103 -2.86 -2.04 -15.67
N LEU A 104 -2.53 -2.42 -14.43
CA LEU A 104 -1.34 -1.91 -13.74
C LEU A 104 -0.03 -2.31 -14.44
N THR A 105 0.07 -3.56 -14.90
CA THR A 105 1.23 -4.02 -15.68
C THR A 105 1.29 -3.34 -17.04
N VAL A 106 0.16 -3.22 -17.75
CA VAL A 106 0.11 -2.56 -19.07
C VAL A 106 0.52 -1.09 -18.97
N LEU A 107 0.01 -0.37 -17.97
CA LEU A 107 0.38 1.03 -17.71
C LEU A 107 1.86 1.18 -17.38
N SER A 108 2.41 0.26 -16.59
CA SER A 108 3.83 0.27 -16.24
C SER A 108 4.70 0.07 -17.48
N VAL A 109 4.39 -0.94 -18.30
CA VAL A 109 5.09 -1.16 -19.57
C VAL A 109 4.99 0.08 -20.45
N PHE A 110 3.78 0.59 -20.68
CA PHE A 110 3.57 1.77 -21.51
C PHE A 110 4.37 2.99 -21.01
N LYS A 111 4.41 3.24 -19.70
CA LYS A 111 5.21 4.31 -19.10
C LYS A 111 6.69 4.18 -19.45
N TYR A 112 7.26 2.99 -19.30
CA TYR A 112 8.67 2.76 -19.59
C TYR A 112 8.98 2.83 -21.08
N THR A 113 8.10 2.32 -21.94
CA THR A 113 8.27 2.40 -23.40
C THR A 113 8.23 3.86 -23.88
N PHE A 114 7.28 4.65 -23.37
CA PHE A 114 7.13 6.05 -23.73
C PHE A 114 8.31 6.89 -23.21
N LEU A 115 8.80 6.60 -22.01
CA LEU A 115 10.00 7.22 -21.46
C LEU A 115 11.24 6.93 -22.32
N ALA A 116 11.44 5.66 -22.71
CA ALA A 116 12.56 5.27 -23.58
C ALA A 116 12.48 5.96 -24.95
N PHE A 117 11.28 6.03 -25.54
CA PHE A 117 11.06 6.73 -26.80
C PHE A 117 11.39 8.23 -26.68
N GLY A 118 10.95 8.88 -25.61
CA GLY A 118 11.27 10.29 -25.34
C GLY A 118 12.78 10.55 -25.24
N ILE A 119 13.53 9.66 -24.58
CA ILE A 119 14.99 9.76 -24.47
C ILE A 119 15.66 9.65 -25.84
N VAL A 120 15.27 8.68 -26.67
CA VAL A 120 15.83 8.51 -28.03
C VAL A 120 15.58 9.75 -28.88
N LEU A 121 14.36 10.29 -28.82
CA LEU A 121 13.98 11.47 -29.59
C LEU A 121 14.81 12.70 -29.15
N LEU A 122 15.01 12.86 -27.84
CA LEU A 122 15.81 13.95 -27.28
C LEU A 122 17.29 13.84 -27.69
N ILE A 123 17.87 12.64 -27.68
CA ILE A 123 19.24 12.38 -28.18
C ILE A 123 19.35 12.73 -29.67
N THR A 124 18.39 12.32 -30.50
CA THR A 124 18.42 12.63 -31.93
C THR A 124 18.36 14.13 -32.21
N VAL A 125 17.53 14.89 -31.48
CA VAL A 125 17.46 16.35 -31.62
C VAL A 125 18.79 17.00 -31.21
N ILE A 126 19.38 16.60 -30.09
CA ILE A 126 20.68 17.12 -29.65
C ILE A 126 21.74 16.86 -30.72
N ALA A 127 21.82 15.62 -31.24
CA ALA A 127 22.77 15.25 -32.28
C ALA A 127 22.62 16.13 -33.53
N LEU A 128 21.38 16.31 -34.02
CA LEU A 128 21.09 17.15 -35.17
C LEU A 128 21.49 18.62 -34.92
N VAL A 129 21.20 19.17 -33.74
CA VAL A 129 21.58 20.54 -33.38
C VAL A 129 23.10 20.68 -33.33
N THR A 130 23.83 19.75 -32.71
CA THR A 130 25.30 19.78 -32.69
C THR A 130 25.91 19.70 -34.09
N ILE A 131 25.36 18.85 -34.98
CA ILE A 131 25.82 18.74 -36.36
C ILE A 131 25.55 20.04 -37.12
N TYR A 132 24.37 20.65 -36.92
CA TYR A 132 24.02 21.92 -37.56
C TYR A 132 24.94 23.07 -37.09
N GLN A 133 25.19 23.17 -35.79
CA GLN A 133 26.11 24.16 -35.20
C GLN A 133 27.54 23.95 -35.73
N TYR A 134 28.00 22.69 -35.81
CA TYR A 134 29.32 22.37 -36.34
C TYR A 134 29.45 22.75 -37.82
N LYS A 135 28.46 22.40 -38.66
CA LYS A 135 28.45 22.80 -40.08
C LYS A 135 28.42 24.31 -40.25
N LYS A 136 27.58 25.03 -39.50
CA LYS A 136 27.51 26.49 -39.54
C LYS A 136 28.86 27.13 -39.20
N ASN A 137 29.51 26.66 -38.13
CA ASN A 137 30.82 27.18 -37.72
C ASN A 137 31.90 26.86 -38.76
N LEU A 138 31.88 25.67 -39.37
CA LEU A 138 32.84 25.29 -40.41
C LEU A 138 32.68 26.16 -41.68
N THR A 139 31.45 26.44 -42.11
CA THR A 139 31.20 27.32 -43.26
C THR A 139 31.68 28.75 -43.00
N VAL A 140 31.47 29.30 -41.79
CA VAL A 140 31.97 30.64 -41.45
C VAL A 140 33.49 30.70 -41.49
N VAL A 141 34.18 29.71 -40.92
CA VAL A 141 35.65 29.64 -40.93
C VAL A 141 36.22 29.49 -42.35
N VAL A 142 35.59 28.68 -43.21
CA VAL A 142 36.02 28.52 -44.61
C VAL A 142 35.86 29.83 -45.38
N VAL A 143 34.72 30.51 -45.25
CA VAL A 143 34.50 31.82 -45.91
C VAL A 143 35.49 32.88 -45.40
N GLU A 144 35.78 32.90 -44.10
CA GLU A 144 36.78 33.81 -43.53
C GLU A 144 38.21 33.49 -44.00
N SER A 145 38.56 32.21 -44.13
CA SER A 145 39.85 31.78 -44.70
C SER A 145 39.97 32.10 -46.19
N GLU A 146 38.88 32.01 -46.95
CA GLU A 146 38.88 32.33 -48.39
C GLU A 146 38.99 33.85 -48.61
N SER A 147 38.31 34.65 -47.77
CA SER A 147 38.41 36.11 -47.80
C SER A 147 39.79 36.66 -47.39
N THR A 148 40.51 35.98 -46.49
CA THR A 148 41.84 36.43 -46.01
C THR A 148 42.98 36.05 -46.96
N VAL A 149 42.81 34.98 -47.75
CA VAL A 149 43.79 34.54 -48.75
C VAL A 149 43.77 35.42 -50.00
N ASP A 150 42.60 35.92 -50.43
CA ASP A 150 42.47 36.75 -51.63
C ASP A 150 43.01 38.19 -51.42
N GLU A 151 42.92 38.74 -50.20
CA GLU A 151 43.40 40.10 -49.88
C GLU A 151 44.92 40.20 -49.64
N THR A 152 45.64 39.08 -49.48
CA THR A 152 47.09 39.08 -49.16
C THR A 152 48.01 38.68 -50.32
N THR A 153 47.45 38.28 -51.47
CA THR A 153 48.22 38.01 -52.68
C THR A 153 48.57 39.31 -53.43
N PRO A 154 49.85 39.69 -53.53
CA PRO A 154 50.24 40.85 -54.33
C PRO A 154 50.03 40.51 -55.81
N LEU A 155 49.13 41.25 -56.46
CA LEU A 155 49.06 41.28 -57.92
C LEU A 155 50.34 41.95 -58.41
N ILE A 156 51.11 41.23 -59.23
CA ILE A 156 52.38 41.61 -59.91
C ILE A 156 53.60 40.88 -59.33
N SER A 157 54.06 39.87 -60.07
CA SER A 157 55.49 39.56 -60.20
C SER A 157 55.82 39.35 -61.68
N GLU A 158 56.55 40.33 -62.22
CA GLU A 158 57.17 40.44 -63.56
C GLU A 158 56.29 40.62 -64.81
#